data_AF-K0Q4N6-F1
#
_entry.id   AF-K0Q4N6-F1
#
_cell.length_a   1.000
_cell.length_b   1.000
_cell.length_c   1.000
_cell.angle_alpha   90.00
_cell.angle_beta   90.00
_cell.angle_gamma   90.00
#
_symmetry.space_group_name_H-M   'P 1'
#
loop_
_entity.id
_entity.type
_entity.pdbx_description
1 polymer ?
#
loop_
_entity_poly.entity_id
_entity_poly.type
_entity_poly.pdbx_seq_one_letter_code
_entity_poly.pdbx_strand_id
1 'polypeptide(L)' 'MSTIGDLERRAGIGGSPAERTAFWRQFHHFEGQAFLSAGPAELRRLIAAREAEPDGGQIRVLPVVAVKHCPP' A
#
# COMPACT_ATOMS: atom_id res chain seq x y z
N MET A 1 -1.70 -8.18 20.27
CA MET A 1 -1.16 -8.67 18.98
C MET A 1 -2.20 -8.35 17.93
N SER A 2 -1.95 -7.40 16.99
CA SER A 2 -2.91 -7.14 15.91
C SER A 2 -2.95 -8.33 14.95
N THR A 3 -4.16 -8.72 14.53
CA THR A 3 -4.36 -9.78 13.55
C THR A 3 -4.13 -9.25 12.14
N ILE A 4 -3.98 -10.15 11.16
CA ILE A 4 -3.92 -9.76 9.74
C ILE A 4 -5.17 -8.97 9.32
N GLY A 5 -6.36 -9.36 9.81
CA GLY A 5 -7.61 -8.65 9.57
C GLY A 5 -7.64 -7.23 10.13
N ASP A 6 -6.99 -6.99 11.27
CA ASP A 6 -6.84 -5.65 11.84
C ASP A 6 -5.94 -4.77 10.97
N LEU A 7 -4.83 -5.33 10.47
CA LEU A 7 -3.93 -4.64 9.56
C LEU A 7 -4.59 -4.33 8.21
N GLU A 8 -5.34 -5.27 7.63
CA GLU A 8 -6.09 -5.03 6.38
C GLU A 8 -7.07 -3.89 6.55
N ARG A 9 -7.88 -3.91 7.63
CA ARG A 9 -8.85 -2.83 7.91
C ARG A 9 -8.16 -1.46 8.01
N ARG A 10 -7.08 -1.35 8.77
CA ARG A 10 -6.34 -0.09 8.96
C ARG A 10 -5.64 0.38 7.68
N ALA A 11 -5.18 -0.56 6.84
CA ALA A 11 -4.64 -0.27 5.52
C ALA A 11 -5.73 0.13 4.50
N GLY A 12 -7.01 0.00 4.86
CA GLY A 12 -8.14 0.22 3.96
C GLY A 12 -8.32 -0.89 2.93
N ILE A 13 -7.85 -2.10 3.24
CA ILE A 13 -8.01 -3.31 2.42
C ILE A 13 -9.13 -4.17 3.03
N GLY A 14 -9.94 -4.77 2.15
CA GLY A 14 -10.90 -5.79 2.54
C GLY A 14 -12.29 -5.29 2.91
N GLY A 15 -12.74 -4.22 2.24
CA GLY A 15 -14.17 -3.92 2.10
C GLY A 15 -14.95 -5.06 1.42
N SER A 16 -14.26 -5.92 0.68
CA SER A 16 -14.80 -7.13 0.06
C SER A 16 -13.80 -8.29 0.02
N PRO A 17 -14.27 -9.55 -0.11
CA PRO A 17 -13.40 -10.72 -0.34
C PRO A 17 -12.56 -10.60 -1.63
N ALA A 18 -13.10 -9.93 -2.65
CA ALA A 18 -12.43 -9.72 -3.93
C ALA A 18 -11.21 -8.80 -3.77
N GLU A 19 -11.33 -7.70 -3.01
CA GLU A 19 -10.21 -6.80 -2.74
C GLU A 19 -9.09 -7.47 -1.93
N ARG A 20 -9.44 -8.26 -0.91
CA ARG A 20 -8.43 -9.05 -0.17
C ARG A 20 -7.72 -10.02 -1.11
N THR A 21 -8.47 -10.74 -1.94
CA THR A 21 -7.90 -11.68 -2.90
C THR A 21 -6.96 -10.99 -3.88
N ALA A 22 -7.35 -9.82 -4.42
CA ALA A 22 -6.51 -9.04 -5.32
C ALA A 22 -5.22 -8.57 -4.64
N PHE A 23 -5.30 -8.12 -3.39
CA PHE A 23 -4.14 -7.75 -2.58
C PHE A 23 -3.18 -8.94 -2.41
N TRP A 24 -3.68 -10.07 -1.89
CA TRP A 24 -2.84 -11.23 -1.59
C TRP A 24 -2.28 -11.93 -2.84
N ARG A 25 -2.99 -11.87 -3.97
CA ARG A 25 -2.53 -12.42 -5.25
C ARG A 25 -1.21 -11.82 -5.71
N GLN A 26 -0.91 -10.57 -5.38
CA GLN A 26 0.37 -9.94 -5.72
C GLN A 26 1.56 -10.65 -5.09
N PHE A 27 1.35 -11.29 -3.94
CA PHE A 27 2.40 -11.97 -3.18
C PHE A 27 2.48 -13.48 -3.46
N HIS A 28 1.62 -14.05 -4.31
CA HIS A 28 1.55 -15.51 -4.54
C HIS A 28 2.86 -16.15 -5.04
N HIS A 29 3.77 -15.35 -5.57
CA HIS A 29 5.07 -15.79 -6.08
C HIS A 29 6.15 -15.90 -4.98
N PHE A 30 5.85 -15.43 -3.77
CA PHE A 30 6.70 -15.65 -2.61
C PHE A 30 6.40 -17.01 -1.98
N GLU A 31 7.45 -17.74 -1.62
CA GLU A 31 7.31 -19.04 -0.96
C GLU A 31 7.63 -18.95 0.54
N GLY A 32 6.99 -19.84 1.32
CA GLY A 32 7.28 -20.03 2.74
C GLY A 32 7.22 -18.73 3.57
N GLN A 33 8.30 -18.45 4.30
CA GLN A 33 8.35 -17.30 5.21
C GLN A 33 8.36 -15.94 4.51
N ALA A 34 8.77 -15.89 3.23
CA ALA A 34 8.75 -14.65 2.46
C ALA A 34 7.31 -14.19 2.18
N PHE A 35 6.39 -15.12 1.91
CA PHE A 35 4.96 -14.81 1.75
C PHE A 35 4.35 -14.28 3.06
N LEU A 36 4.66 -14.96 4.17
CA LEU A 36 4.14 -14.63 5.50
C LEU A 36 4.63 -13.27 6.02
N SER A 37 5.74 -12.76 5.51
CA SER A 37 6.30 -11.47 5.91
C SER A 37 6.00 -10.34 4.93
N ALA A 38 5.96 -10.60 3.62
CA ALA A 38 5.77 -9.58 2.59
C ALA A 38 4.41 -8.87 2.67
N GLY A 39 3.32 -9.63 2.77
CA GLY A 39 1.98 -9.03 2.84
C GLY A 39 1.77 -8.19 4.10
N PRO A 40 2.13 -8.66 5.31
CA PRO A 40 2.04 -7.85 6.53
C PRO A 40 2.99 -6.64 6.54
N ALA A 41 4.13 -6.71 5.86
CA ALA A 41 5.02 -5.57 5.70
C ALA A 41 4.38 -4.48 4.82
N GLU A 42 3.76 -4.87 3.70
CA GLU A 42 3.07 -3.91 2.82
C GLU A 42 1.83 -3.30 3.49
N LEU A 43 1.06 -4.09 4.25
CA LEU A 43 -0.06 -3.55 5.03
C LEU A 43 0.41 -2.46 6.01
N ARG A 44 1.55 -2.67 6.69
CA ARG A 44 2.12 -1.66 7.58
C ARG A 44 2.57 -0.40 6.84
N ARG A 45 3.12 -0.56 5.63
CA ARG A 45 3.48 0.59 4.78
C ARG A 45 2.25 1.40 4.38
N LEU A 46 1.16 0.74 3.97
CA LEU A 46 -0.10 1.40 3.62
C LEU A 46 -0.75 2.12 4.80
N ILE A 47 -0.71 1.49 5.99
CA ILE A 47 -1.15 2.12 7.24
C ILE A 47 -0.32 3.38 7.52
N ALA A 48 1.01 3.27 7.48
CA ALA A 48 1.90 4.40 7.72
C ALA A 48 1.68 5.54 6.71
N ALA A 49 1.45 5.22 5.43
CA ALA A 49 1.13 6.23 4.42
C ALA A 49 -0.19 6.95 4.74
N ARG A 50 -1.23 6.23 5.16
CA ARG A 50 -2.52 6.80 5.57
C ARG A 50 -2.43 7.63 6.85
N GLU A 51 -1.69 7.14 7.84
CA GLU A 51 -1.49 7.83 9.13
C GLU A 51 -0.58 9.06 8.98
N ALA A 52 0.31 9.06 7.97
CA ALA A 52 1.15 10.20 7.63
C ALA A 52 0.44 11.26 6.79
N GLU A 53 -0.79 11.02 6.31
CA GLU A 53 -1.62 12.08 5.73
C GLU A 53 -2.31 12.83 6.87
N PRO A 54 -1.88 14.07 7.20
CA PRO A 54 -2.60 14.89 8.14
C PRO A 54 -3.88 15.35 7.43
N ASP A 55 -5.02 14.92 7.94
CA ASP A 55 -6.36 15.51 7.79
C ASP A 55 -6.56 16.42 6.55
N GLY A 56 -7.17 15.88 5.47
CA GLY A 56 -7.69 16.70 4.36
C GLY A 56 -6.68 17.26 3.35
N GLY A 57 -5.47 16.73 3.26
CA GLY A 57 -4.46 17.18 2.31
C GLY A 57 -4.64 16.64 0.90
N GLN A 58 -5.31 17.41 0.05
CA GLN A 58 -5.13 17.40 -1.40
C GLN A 58 -3.62 17.40 -1.74
N ILE A 59 -2.99 16.23 -1.88
CA ILE A 59 -1.70 16.11 -2.55
C ILE A 59 -1.99 16.52 -3.99
N ARG A 60 -1.70 17.79 -4.29
CA ARG A 60 -1.50 18.26 -5.65
C ARG A 60 -0.56 17.27 -6.30
N VAL A 61 -1.10 16.50 -7.23
CA VAL A 61 -0.33 15.95 -8.33
C VAL A 61 0.52 17.09 -8.88
N LEU A 62 1.79 17.15 -8.51
CA LEU A 62 2.75 17.85 -9.34
C LEU A 62 2.77 17.01 -10.62
N PRO A 63 2.30 17.54 -11.77
CA PRO A 63 2.36 16.76 -12.99
C PRO A 63 3.83 16.42 -13.23
N VAL A 64 4.11 15.15 -13.52
CA VAL A 64 5.41 14.64 -13.98
C VAL A 64 5.73 15.13 -15.40
N VAL A 65 5.52 16.42 -15.66
CA VAL A 65 5.81 17.09 -16.92
C VAL A 65 6.79 18.22 -16.64
N ALA A 66 7.99 17.84 -16.22
CA ALA A 66 9.17 18.69 -16.31
C ALA A 66 10.41 17.83 -16.59
N VAL A 67 10.28 16.83 -17.45
CA VAL A 67 11.41 16.28 -18.20
C VAL A 67 11.29 16.87 -19.59
N LYS A 68 11.93 18.03 -19.84
CA LYS A 68 12.50 18.49 -21.14
C LYS A 68 12.87 19.97 -21.04
N HIS A 69 14.09 20.27 -20.58
CA HIS A 69 15.04 21.15 -21.28
C HIS A 69 16.32 21.32 -20.46
N CYS A 70 17.40 20.69 -20.94
CA CYS A 70 18.77 21.11 -20.65
C CYS A 70 19.23 21.83 -21.93
N PRO A 71 19.42 23.16 -21.94
CA PRO A 71 20.05 23.82 -23.08
C PRO A 71 21.57 23.58 -23.06
N PRO A 72 22.23 23.62 -24.23
CA PRO A 72 23.64 23.25 -24.39
C PRO A 72 24.61 24.18 -23.63
#